data_AF-A0A535TXL1-F1
#
_entry.id   AF-A0A535TXL1-F1
#
_cell.length_a   1.000
_cell.length_b   1.000
_cell.length_c   1.000
_cell.angle_alpha   90.00
_cell.angle_beta   90.00
_cell.angle_gamma   90.00
#
_symmetry.space_group_name_H-M   'P 1'
#
loop_
_entity.id
_entity.type
_entity.pdbx_description
1 polymer ?
#
loop_
_entity_poly.entity_id
_entity_poly.type
_entity_poly.pdbx_seq_one_letter_code
_entity_poly.pdbx_strand_id
1 'polypeptide(L)' 'TTPEDFDKFDSELTQAGVPHQKVVYEGAPHSFFDRTFEQHKDASSDAWRQMLAFIKEHTRQTAQA' A
#
# COMPACT_ATOMS: atom_id res chain seq x y z
N THR A 1 5.68 13.30 -0.80
CA THR A 1 6.50 12.45 -1.69
C THR A 1 5.99 12.62 -3.09
N THR A 2 6.88 12.85 -4.06
CA THR A 2 6.47 12.98 -5.46
C THR A 2 6.30 11.60 -6.10
N PRO A 3 5.63 11.50 -7.27
CA PRO A 3 5.59 10.25 -8.02
C PRO A 3 6.99 9.74 -8.41
N GLU A 4 7.93 10.64 -8.76
CA GLU A 4 9.29 10.25 -9.15
C GLU A 4 10.07 9.62 -7.98
N ASP A 5 9.90 10.14 -6.76
CA ASP A 5 10.51 9.55 -5.57
C ASP A 5 9.97 8.13 -5.31
N PHE A 6 8.68 7.89 -5.60
CA PHE A 6 8.06 6.58 -5.44
C PHE A 6 8.59 5.58 -6.48
N ASP A 7 8.70 6.01 -7.75
CA ASP A 7 9.26 5.20 -8.84
C ASP A 7 10.72 4.84 -8.58
N LYS A 8 11.49 5.78 -8.03
CA LYS A 8 12.88 5.53 -7.66
C LYS A 8 12.98 4.45 -6.58
N PHE A 9 12.17 4.54 -5.53
CA PHE A 9 12.22 3.57 -4.42
C PHE A 9 11.80 2.16 -4.86
N ASP A 10 10.78 2.05 -5.72
CA ASP A 10 10.36 0.78 -6.35
C ASP A 10 11.51 0.12 -7.14
N SER A 11 12.23 0.92 -7.94
CA SER A 11 13.40 0.44 -8.67
C SER A 11 14.53 -0.04 -7.73
N GLU A 12 14.78 0.68 -6.64
CA GLU A 12 15.83 0.33 -5.67
C GLU A 12 15.48 -0.96 -4.91
N LEU A 13 14.22 -1.15 -4.51
CA LEU A 13 13.74 -2.39 -3.89
C LEU A 13 13.85 -3.58 -4.85
N THR A 14 13.50 -3.36 -6.13
CA THR A 14 13.64 -4.37 -7.19
C THR A 14 15.10 -4.78 -7.37
N GLN A 15 16.01 -3.81 -7.47
CA GLN A 15 17.45 -4.07 -7.63
C GLN A 15 18.03 -4.82 -6.42
N ALA A 16 17.55 -4.52 -5.22
CA ALA A 16 17.96 -5.20 -3.99
C ALA A 16 17.35 -6.60 -3.82
N GLY A 17 16.44 -7.03 -4.70
CA GLY A 17 15.75 -8.32 -4.61
C GLY A 17 14.77 -8.40 -3.43
N VAL A 18 14.30 -7.27 -2.92
CA VAL A 18 13.33 -7.22 -1.83
C VAL A 18 11.94 -7.46 -2.42
N PRO A 19 11.18 -8.48 -1.99
CA PRO A 19 9.79 -8.64 -2.41
C PRO A 19 8.96 -7.44 -1.94
N HIS A 20 8.28 -6.78 -2.87
CA HIS A 20 7.43 -5.63 -2.59
C HIS A 20 6.31 -5.53 -3.64
N GLN A 21 5.34 -4.67 -3.34
CA GLN A 21 4.25 -4.34 -4.25
C GLN A 21 4.10 -2.82 -4.31
N LYS A 22 3.88 -2.31 -5.51
CA LYS A 22 3.60 -0.90 -5.79
C LYS A 22 2.17 -0.74 -6.27
N VAL A 23 1.44 0.18 -5.66
CA VAL A 23 0.03 0.47 -5.97
C VAL A 23 -0.17 1.97 -6.04
N VAL A 24 -0.79 2.44 -7.11
CA VAL A 24 -1.15 3.85 -7.32
C VAL A 24 -2.65 3.92 -7.61
N TYR A 25 -3.35 4.77 -6.87
CA TYR A 25 -4.77 5.06 -7.11
C TYR A 25 -4.87 6.35 -7.93
N GLU A 26 -5.22 6.22 -9.21
CA GLU A 26 -5.33 7.36 -10.11
C GLU A 26 -6.37 8.38 -9.61
N GLY A 27 -6.01 9.66 -9.63
CA GLY A 27 -6.88 10.75 -9.18
C GLY A 27 -7.06 10.87 -7.67
N ALA A 28 -6.51 9.95 -6.87
CA ALA A 28 -6.55 10.02 -5.41
C ALA A 28 -5.42 10.95 -4.90
N PRO A 29 -5.72 12.04 -4.17
CA PRO A 29 -4.71 12.98 -3.70
C PRO A 29 -3.94 12.42 -2.50
N HIS A 30 -2.92 13.17 -2.07
CA HIS A 30 -2.31 12.90 -0.77
C HIS A 30 -3.38 12.90 0.34
N SER A 31 -3.32 11.91 1.23
CA SER A 31 -4.32 11.70 2.28
C SER A 31 -5.73 11.37 1.77
N PHE A 32 -5.88 10.72 0.60
CA PHE A 32 -7.20 10.27 0.08
C PHE A 32 -8.00 9.34 1.02
N PHE A 33 -7.37 8.81 2.07
CA PHE A 33 -8.01 8.01 3.12
C PHE A 33 -8.62 8.85 4.25
N ASP A 34 -8.53 10.18 4.19
CA ASP A 34 -9.23 11.08 5.11
C ASP A 34 -10.75 10.89 4.98
N ARG A 35 -11.45 10.87 6.12
CA ARG A 35 -12.90 10.69 6.20
C ARG A 35 -13.68 11.74 5.39
N THR A 36 -13.10 12.91 5.14
CA THR A 36 -13.74 13.98 4.37
C THR A 36 -13.76 13.73 2.85
N PHE A 37 -13.04 12.72 2.36
CA PHE A 37 -12.97 12.39 0.93
C PHE A 37 -13.82 11.16 0.55
N GLU A 38 -15.14 11.29 0.66
CA GLU A 38 -16.08 10.20 0.33
C GLU A 38 -15.92 9.67 -1.11
N GLN A 39 -15.51 10.53 -2.06
CA GLN A 39 -15.28 10.13 -3.45
C GLN A 39 -14.12 9.14 -3.63
N HIS A 40 -13.25 8.98 -2.63
CA HIS A 40 -12.13 8.03 -2.65
C HIS A 40 -12.36 6.79 -1.78
N LYS A 41 -13.58 6.59 -1.27
CA LYS A 41 -13.93 5.48 -0.38
C LYS A 41 -13.53 4.10 -0.92
N ASP A 42 -13.69 3.87 -2.22
CA ASP A 42 -13.33 2.59 -2.85
C ASP A 42 -11.82 2.37 -2.84
N ALA A 43 -11.03 3.41 -3.19
CA ALA A 43 -9.58 3.39 -3.09
C ALA A 43 -9.12 3.18 -1.63
N SER A 44 -9.74 3.88 -0.66
CA SER A 44 -9.40 3.71 0.76
C SER A 44 -9.70 2.29 1.26
N SER A 45 -10.85 1.75 0.86
CA SER A 45 -11.26 0.39 1.22
C SER A 45 -10.32 -0.65 0.62
N ASP A 46 -9.85 -0.43 -0.61
CA ASP A 46 -8.91 -1.33 -1.26
C ASP A 46 -7.53 -1.28 -0.62
N ALA A 47 -6.99 -0.09 -0.39
CA ALA A 47 -5.70 0.08 0.30
C ALA A 47 -5.71 -0.61 1.68
N TRP A 48 -6.83 -0.51 2.40
CA TRP A 48 -6.98 -1.19 3.69
C TRP A 48 -6.99 -2.71 3.56
N ARG A 49 -7.74 -3.26 2.59
CA ARG A 49 -7.74 -4.72 2.33
C ARG A 49 -6.35 -5.24 1.99
N GLN A 50 -5.62 -4.53 1.14
CA GLN A 50 -4.26 -4.92 0.74
C GLN A 50 -3.30 -4.90 1.93
N MET A 51 -3.36 -3.88 2.79
CA MET A 51 -2.52 -3.80 3.98
C MET A 51 -2.79 -4.97 4.95
N LEU A 52 -4.06 -5.31 5.20
CA LEU A 52 -4.42 -6.45 6.04
C LEU A 52 -3.94 -7.78 5.44
N ALA A 53 -4.03 -7.95 4.12
CA ALA A 53 -3.54 -9.13 3.43
C ALA A 53 -2.02 -9.27 3.57
N PHE A 54 -1.27 -8.18 3.32
CA PHE A 54 0.18 -8.12 3.50
C PHE A 54 0.59 -8.48 4.94
N ILE A 55 -0.04 -7.87 5.95
CA ILE A 55 0.24 -8.17 7.35
C ILE A 55 -0.06 -9.65 7.63
N LYS A 56 -1.19 -10.18 7.18
CA LYS A 56 -1.57 -11.58 7.41
C LYS A 56 -0.59 -12.56 6.77
N GLU A 57 -0.09 -12.26 5.58
CA GLU A 57 0.87 -13.10 4.86
C GLU A 57 2.26 -13.09 5.51
N HIS A 58 2.69 -11.94 6.03
CA HIS A 58 4.05 -11.75 6.53
C HIS A 58 4.20 -11.77 8.05
N THR A 59 3.10 -11.83 8.80
CA THR A 59 3.13 -12.14 10.24
C THR A 59 2.82 -13.62 10.43
N ARG A 60 3.73 -14.37 11.05
CA ARG A 60 3.38 -15.73 11.51
C ARG A 60 2.26 -15.57 12.53
N GLN A 61 1.12 -16.18 12.28
CA GLN A 61 0.24 -16.54 13.39
C GLN A 61 1.05 -17.50 14.26
N THR A 62 1.52 -17.04 15.42
CA THR A 62 1.92 -17.98 16.47
C THR A 62 0.69 -18.82 16.75
N ALA A 63 0.71 -20.09 16.36
CA ALA A 63 -0.37 -21.01 16.63
C ALA A 63 -0.69 -20.93 18.13
N GLN A 64 -1.91 -20.53 18.48
CA GLN A 64 -2.38 -20.70 19.83
C GLN A 64 -2.48 -22.21 20.09
N ALA A 65 -1.84 -22.64 21.17
CA ALA A 65 -1.92 -23.98 21.74
C ALA A 65 -3.32 -24.28 22.28
#